data_AF-A0A5C4VRH7-F1
#
_entry.id   AF-A0A5C4VRH7-F1
#
_cell.length_a   1.000
_cell.length_b   1.000
_cell.length_c   1.000
_cell.angle_alpha   90.00
_cell.angle_beta   90.00
_cell.angle_gamma   90.00
#
_symmetry.space_group_name_H-M   'P 1'
#
loop_
_entity.id
_entity.type
_entity.pdbx_description
1 polymer ?
#
loop_
_entity_poly.entity_id
_entity_poly.type
_entity_poly.pdbx_seq_one_letter_code
_entity_poly.pdbx_strand_id
1 'polypeptide(L)'
;MRATAPRVLAAAIIAILSLGAPSPALAADSGAGACLPEATVCQEIRGVPGDYRYWFRIQPAPTTAALSFTVNDVPTGGSVSTAVVGTALEGEFIPAVVLVAGDTVCMRVSGFVGEYCATTP
;
A
#
# COMPACT_ATOMS: atom_id res chain seq x y z
N MET A 1 -7.45 -57.55 -47.39
CA MET A 1 -6.63 -56.55 -48.11
C MET A 1 -5.45 -56.18 -47.21
N ARG A 2 -4.22 -56.32 -47.71
CA ARG A 2 -2.96 -55.94 -47.03
C ARG A 2 -2.65 -54.46 -47.31
N ALA A 3 -2.10 -53.74 -46.32
CA ALA A 3 -1.00 -52.76 -46.43
C ALA A 3 -0.95 -51.88 -45.15
N THR A 4 0.09 -51.92 -44.31
CA THR A 4 1.38 -51.17 -44.34
C THR A 4 1.38 -49.92 -43.43
N ALA A 5 1.83 -50.10 -42.18
CA ALA A 5 2.83 -49.32 -41.40
C ALA A 5 2.74 -47.76 -41.27
N PRO A 6 3.57 -47.10 -40.43
CA PRO A 6 3.12 -46.15 -39.40
C PRO A 6 3.38 -44.68 -39.78
N ARG A 7 2.69 -43.75 -39.12
CA ARG A 7 3.06 -42.32 -39.16
C ARG A 7 3.52 -41.86 -37.78
N VAL A 8 4.85 -41.82 -37.63
CA VAL A 8 5.55 -40.97 -36.68
C VAL A 8 5.38 -39.53 -37.16
N LEU A 9 4.85 -38.64 -36.31
CA LEU A 9 5.05 -37.21 -36.47
C LEU A 9 5.41 -36.61 -35.10
N ALA A 10 6.70 -36.36 -34.93
CA ALA A 10 7.22 -35.48 -33.91
C ALA A 10 7.22 -34.04 -34.47
N ALA A 11 6.78 -33.07 -33.67
CA ALA A 11 7.33 -31.71 -33.61
C ALA A 11 6.61 -30.93 -32.51
N ALA A 12 7.24 -30.84 -31.34
CA ALA A 12 6.91 -29.87 -30.32
C ALA A 12 7.29 -28.47 -30.81
N ILE A 13 6.35 -27.52 -30.76
CA ILE A 13 6.64 -26.09 -30.91
C ILE A 13 6.34 -25.44 -29.57
N ILE A 14 7.41 -25.17 -28.83
CA ILE A 14 7.40 -24.37 -27.60
C ILE A 14 7.43 -22.90 -28.05
N ALA A 15 6.28 -22.23 -28.05
CA ALA A 15 6.19 -20.79 -28.26
C ALA A 15 6.34 -20.08 -26.91
N ILE A 16 7.54 -19.60 -26.62
CA ILE A 16 7.84 -18.72 -25.48
C ILE A 16 7.43 -17.31 -25.89
N LEU A 17 6.26 -16.87 -25.45
CA LEU A 17 5.89 -15.45 -25.46
C LEU A 17 6.36 -14.84 -24.14
N SER A 18 7.57 -14.30 -24.17
CA SER A 18 8.04 -13.33 -23.17
C SER A 18 7.49 -11.97 -23.54
N LEU A 19 6.55 -11.39 -22.78
CA LEU A 19 6.35 -9.93 -22.70
C LEU A 19 5.33 -9.58 -21.61
N GLY A 20 5.80 -8.85 -20.61
CA GLY A 20 4.99 -8.28 -19.54
C GLY A 20 5.34 -8.84 -18.16
N ALA A 21 6.58 -8.61 -17.70
CA ALA A 21 6.81 -8.65 -16.26
C ALA A 21 5.98 -7.51 -15.66
N PRO A 22 4.97 -7.77 -14.79
CA PRO A 22 4.50 -6.71 -13.91
C PRO A 22 5.71 -6.25 -13.11
N SER A 23 6.06 -4.97 -13.23
CA SER A 23 6.95 -4.34 -12.28
C SER A 23 6.45 -4.72 -10.88
N PRO A 24 7.29 -5.26 -9.98
CA PRO A 24 6.92 -5.24 -8.59
C PRO A 24 6.82 -3.76 -8.23
N ALA A 25 5.60 -3.23 -8.20
CA ALA A 25 5.29 -2.19 -7.24
C ALA A 25 5.78 -2.78 -5.92
N LEU A 26 6.76 -2.14 -5.29
CA LEU A 26 7.12 -2.43 -3.90
C LEU A 26 5.81 -2.28 -3.13
N ALA A 27 5.10 -3.38 -2.95
CA ALA A 27 4.10 -3.50 -1.92
C ALA A 27 4.91 -3.31 -0.65
N ALA A 28 4.91 -2.08 -0.13
CA ALA A 28 5.31 -1.84 1.24
C ALA A 28 4.41 -2.79 2.05
N ASP A 29 5.04 -3.82 2.60
CA ASP A 29 4.41 -4.85 3.41
C ASP A 29 3.71 -4.12 4.57
N SER A 30 2.44 -3.80 4.37
CA SER A 30 1.61 -3.03 5.32
C SER A 30 0.79 -4.02 6.15
N GLY A 31 1.37 -5.19 6.41
CA GLY A 31 0.78 -6.24 7.21
C GLY A 31 1.07 -5.99 8.68
N ALA A 32 0.11 -5.42 9.41
CA ALA A 32 -0.09 -5.55 10.87
C ALA A 32 1.17 -5.65 11.76
N GLY A 33 2.24 -4.96 11.39
CA GLY A 33 3.55 -5.06 12.00
C GLY A 33 3.85 -3.72 12.64
N ALA A 34 3.89 -3.72 13.97
CA ALA A 34 4.24 -2.57 14.79
C ALA A 34 5.37 -1.76 14.14
N CYS A 35 5.17 -0.44 14.01
CA CYS A 35 6.09 0.34 13.21
C CYS A 35 7.54 0.21 13.70
N LEU A 36 8.43 -0.18 12.80
CA LEU A 36 9.84 -0.34 13.12
C LEU A 36 10.43 1.04 13.46
N PRO A 37 11.23 1.16 14.54
CA PRO A 37 11.75 2.44 14.98
C PRO A 37 12.67 3.12 13.96
N GLU A 38 13.21 2.36 13.01
CA GLU A 38 14.12 2.82 11.96
C GLU A 38 13.40 3.32 10.70
N ALA A 39 12.09 3.13 10.58
CA ALA A 39 11.34 3.57 9.42
C ALA A 39 11.18 5.10 9.43
N THR A 40 11.54 5.74 8.31
CA THR A 40 11.38 7.19 8.10
C THR A 40 9.91 7.61 8.22
N VAL A 41 9.00 6.78 7.72
CA VAL A 41 7.57 6.97 7.84
C VAL A 41 6.96 5.68 8.39
N CYS A 42 6.09 5.88 9.36
CA CYS A 42 5.34 4.87 10.07
C CYS A 42 3.86 5.14 9.89
N GLN A 43 3.07 4.09 9.70
CA GLN A 43 1.62 4.20 9.60
C GLN A 43 0.92 2.96 10.11
N GLU A 44 -0.27 3.14 10.67
CA GLU A 44 -1.16 2.06 11.06
C GLU A 44 -2.62 2.52 11.13
N ILE A 45 -3.54 1.57 11.02
CA ILE A 45 -4.94 1.80 11.38
C ILE A 45 -5.12 1.49 12.86
N ARG A 46 -5.63 2.45 13.62
CA ARG A 46 -6.01 2.31 15.03
C ARG A 46 -7.52 2.41 15.19
N GLY A 47 -8.02 1.99 16.35
CA GLY A 47 -9.43 2.10 16.72
C GLY A 47 -10.20 0.81 16.51
N VAL A 48 -11.50 0.93 16.33
CA VAL A 48 -12.46 -0.17 16.19
C VAL A 48 -13.35 0.05 14.96
N PRO A 49 -14.03 -0.98 14.43
CA PRO A 49 -14.98 -0.80 13.34
C PRO A 49 -15.95 0.35 13.60
N GLY A 50 -16.04 1.31 12.67
CA GLY A 50 -16.84 2.53 12.80
C GLY A 50 -16.14 3.76 13.38
N ASP A 51 -14.96 3.60 14.00
CA ASP A 51 -14.08 4.68 14.48
C ASP A 51 -12.61 4.33 14.18
N TYR A 52 -12.37 3.70 13.02
CA TYR A 52 -11.01 3.46 12.55
C TYR A 52 -10.37 4.78 12.12
N ARG A 53 -9.09 4.93 12.47
CA ARG A 53 -8.31 6.13 12.21
C ARG A 53 -6.95 5.75 11.70
N TYR A 54 -6.42 6.56 10.80
CA TYR A 54 -5.09 6.36 10.25
C TYR A 54 -4.10 7.17 11.08
N TRP A 55 -3.24 6.49 11.83
CA TRP A 55 -2.16 7.11 12.58
C TRP A 55 -0.88 7.08 11.76
N PHE A 56 -0.06 8.13 11.87
CA PHE A 56 1.24 8.18 11.26
C PHE A 56 2.30 8.87 12.12
N ARG A 57 3.56 8.51 11.86
CA ARG A 57 4.75 9.18 12.39
C ARG A 57 5.79 9.34 11.29
N ILE A 58 6.39 10.53 11.21
CA ILE A 58 7.40 10.89 10.22
C ILE A 58 8.65 11.38 10.97
N GLN A 59 9.79 10.74 10.70
CA GLN A 59 11.06 11.02 11.35
C GLN A 59 12.17 11.20 10.29
N PRO A 60 12.87 12.35 10.26
CA PRO A 60 12.63 13.53 11.07
C PRO A 60 11.35 14.28 10.67
N ALA A 61 10.85 15.11 11.58
CA ALA A 61 9.72 16.00 11.34
C ALA A 61 10.05 16.93 10.16
N PRO A 62 9.23 16.96 9.09
CA PRO A 62 9.44 17.89 7.99
C PRO A 62 9.17 19.33 8.44
N THR A 63 9.92 20.29 7.88
CA THR A 63 9.71 21.73 8.13
C THR A 63 8.37 22.22 7.58
N THR A 64 7.92 21.66 6.46
CA THR A 64 6.58 21.84 5.92
C THR A 64 6.02 20.49 5.50
N ALA A 65 4.81 20.17 5.96
CA ALA A 65 4.10 18.95 5.59
C ALA A 65 2.80 19.32 4.86
N ALA A 66 2.69 18.99 3.59
CA ALA A 66 1.41 18.87 2.91
C ALA A 66 1.05 17.38 2.84
N LEU A 67 -0.08 17.03 3.45
CA LEU A 67 -0.58 15.66 3.53
C LEU A 67 -1.80 15.52 2.63
N SER A 68 -1.84 14.43 1.86
CA SER A 68 -3.06 14.01 1.16
C SER A 68 -3.33 12.54 1.41
N PHE A 69 -4.61 12.19 1.34
CA PHE A 69 -5.07 10.86 1.72
C PHE A 69 -5.99 10.28 0.66
N THR A 70 -5.92 8.96 0.49
CA THR A 70 -6.88 8.17 -0.27
C THR A 70 -7.47 7.07 0.60
N VAL A 71 -8.69 6.66 0.28
CA VAL A 71 -9.31 5.43 0.79
C VAL A 71 -9.64 4.58 -0.44
N ASN A 72 -9.07 3.38 -0.51
CA ASN A 72 -9.18 2.47 -1.66
C ASN A 72 -8.87 3.19 -2.99
N ASP A 73 -7.74 3.89 -3.04
CA ASP A 73 -7.24 4.70 -4.17
C ASP A 73 -8.09 5.91 -4.57
N VAL A 74 -9.17 6.19 -3.83
CA VAL A 74 -10.01 7.38 -4.05
C VAL A 74 -9.58 8.51 -3.13
N PRO A 75 -9.25 9.71 -3.65
CA PRO A 75 -8.93 10.88 -2.83
C PRO A 75 -10.05 11.17 -1.83
N THR A 76 -9.68 11.33 -0.56
CA THR A 76 -10.64 11.56 0.52
C THR A 76 -10.25 12.77 1.36
N GLY A 77 -11.26 13.45 1.87
CA GLY A 77 -11.12 14.49 2.88
C GLY A 77 -11.37 13.94 4.28
N GLY A 78 -11.16 14.79 5.27
CA GLY A 78 -11.40 14.43 6.67
C GLY A 78 -10.72 15.42 7.61
N SER A 79 -10.62 15.03 8.87
CA SER A 79 -9.90 15.81 9.89
C SER A 79 -8.52 15.23 10.09
N VAL A 80 -7.50 16.10 10.06
CA VAL A 80 -6.11 15.73 10.38
C VAL A 80 -5.70 16.51 11.62
N SER A 81 -5.14 15.81 12.60
CA SER A 81 -4.48 16.41 13.75
C SER A 81 -3.01 16.01 13.74
N THR A 82 -2.12 16.97 14.01
CA THR A 82 -0.67 16.73 14.05
C THR A 82 -0.03 17.40 15.24
N ALA A 83 1.06 16.81 15.73
CA ALA A 83 1.92 17.38 16.75
C ALA A 83 3.37 16.98 16.47
N VAL A 84 4.30 17.87 16.83
CA VAL A 84 5.73 17.52 16.84
C VAL A 84 6.06 16.92 18.20
N VAL A 85 6.55 15.67 18.21
CA VAL A 85 6.94 14.92 19.40
C VAL A 85 8.43 14.63 19.30
N GLY A 86 9.24 15.34 20.12
CA GLY A 86 10.69 15.30 19.99
C GLY A 86 11.13 15.81 18.62
N THR A 87 11.70 14.92 17.79
CA THR A 87 12.12 15.21 16.42
C THR A 87 11.18 14.63 15.36
N ALA A 88 10.06 14.03 15.75
CA ALA A 88 9.12 13.40 14.83
C ALA A 88 7.86 14.26 14.68
N LEU A 89 7.23 14.21 13.51
CA LEU A 89 5.85 14.65 13.32
C LEU A 89 4.95 13.44 13.50
N GLU A 90 4.04 13.48 14.46
CA GLU A 90 3.00 12.48 14.66
C GLU A 90 1.65 13.07 14.31
N GLY A 91 0.73 12.23 13.84
CA GLY A 91 -0.61 12.68 13.54
C GLY A 91 -1.60 11.56 13.34
N GLU A 92 -2.86 11.98 13.27
CA GLU A 92 -3.99 11.10 13.11
C GLU A 92 -4.96 11.72 12.10
N PHE A 93 -5.35 10.91 11.12
CA PHE A 93 -6.33 11.25 10.11
C PHE A 93 -7.62 10.46 10.36
N ILE A 94 -8.72 11.20 10.45
CA ILE A 94 -10.08 10.68 10.54
C ILE A 94 -10.76 10.98 9.20
N PRO A 95 -10.96 9.98 8.33
CA PRO A 95 -11.62 10.19 7.06
C PRO A 95 -13.07 10.63 7.26
N ALA A 96 -13.59 11.44 6.33
CA ALA A 96 -15.01 11.83 6.34
C ALA A 96 -15.94 10.64 6.02
N VAL A 97 -15.39 9.60 5.38
CA VAL A 97 -16.07 8.33 5.13
C VAL A 97 -15.82 7.37 6.28
N VAL A 98 -16.84 6.62 6.69
CA VAL A 98 -16.69 5.57 7.71
C VAL A 98 -15.93 4.40 7.09
N LEU A 99 -14.78 4.06 7.68
CA LEU A 99 -13.97 2.92 7.27
C LEU A 99 -14.58 1.60 7.78
N VAL A 100 -14.51 0.56 6.95
CA VAL A 100 -14.88 -0.83 7.27
C VAL A 100 -13.70 -1.78 7.04
N ALA A 101 -13.75 -2.97 7.63
CA ALA A 101 -12.70 -3.99 7.51
C ALA A 101 -12.31 -4.25 6.04
N GLY A 102 -11.01 -4.27 5.76
CA GLY A 102 -10.45 -4.40 4.42
C GLY A 102 -10.23 -3.08 3.67
N ASP A 103 -10.79 -1.95 4.13
CA ASP A 103 -10.48 -0.64 3.55
C ASP A 103 -9.00 -0.29 3.75
N THR A 104 -8.38 0.23 2.70
CA THR A 104 -6.99 0.68 2.71
C THR A 104 -6.93 2.19 2.66
N VAL A 105 -6.25 2.79 3.64
CA VAL A 105 -5.98 4.22 3.67
C VAL A 105 -4.53 4.44 3.29
N CYS A 106 -4.27 5.31 2.32
CA CYS A 106 -2.91 5.69 1.94
C CYS A 106 -2.68 7.18 2.18
N MET A 107 -1.49 7.51 2.67
CA MET A 107 -1.02 8.88 2.85
C MET A 107 0.09 9.19 1.83
N ARG A 108 0.06 10.40 1.28
CA ARG A 108 1.20 11.02 0.60
C ARG A 108 1.65 12.24 1.39
N VAL A 109 2.96 12.44 1.45
CA VAL A 109 3.59 13.55 2.15
C VAL A 109 4.48 14.31 1.17
N SER A 110 4.31 15.62 1.08
CA SER A 110 5.20 16.46 0.26
C SER A 110 6.66 16.29 0.68
N GLY A 111 7.55 16.09 -0.31
CA GLY A 111 8.99 15.92 -0.07
C GLY A 111 9.41 14.48 0.24
N PHE A 112 8.47 13.55 0.38
CA PHE A 112 8.72 12.12 0.49
C PHE A 112 8.30 11.40 -0.79
N VAL A 113 8.95 10.27 -1.07
CA VAL A 113 8.65 9.46 -2.25
C VAL A 113 7.79 8.27 -1.83
N GLY A 114 6.66 8.10 -2.53
CA GLY A 114 5.79 6.94 -2.38
C GLY A 114 4.48 7.24 -1.67
N GLU A 115 3.73 6.16 -1.44
CA GLU A 115 2.50 6.12 -0.65
C GLU A 115 2.71 5.24 0.57
N TYR A 116 2.15 5.69 1.69
CA TYR A 116 2.24 5.00 2.96
C TYR A 116 0.85 4.47 3.28
N CYS A 117 0.63 3.18 3.07
CA CYS A 117 -0.70 2.59 3.19
C CYS A 117 -0.85 1.77 4.47
N ALA A 118 -2.07 1.69 4.97
CA ALA A 118 -2.46 0.77 6.04
C ALA A 118 -3.89 0.28 5.78
N THR A 119 -4.13 -0.99 6.09
CA THR A 119 -5.44 -1.63 5.88
C THR A 119 -6.12 -1.87 7.22
N THR A 120 -7.42 -1.59 7.27
CA THR A 120 -8.27 -1.88 8.44
C THR A 120 -8.35 -3.40 8.66
N PRO A 121 -8.24 -3.87 9.92
CA PRO A 121 -8.34 -5.29 10.25
C PRO A 121 -9.78 -5.81 10.15
#